data_AF-A0A7J5GPD7-F1
#
_entry.id   AF-A0A7J5GPD7-F1
#
_cell.length_a   1.000
_cell.length_b   1.000
_cell.length_c   1.000
_cell.angle_alpha   90.00
_cell.angle_beta   90.00
_cell.angle_gamma   90.00
#
_symmetry.space_group_name_H-M   'P 1'
#
loop_
_entity.id
_entity.type
_entity.pdbx_description
1 polymer ?
#
loop_
_entity_poly.entity_id
_entity_poly.type
_entity_poly.pdbx_seq_one_letter_code
_entity_poly.pdbx_strand_id
1 'polypeptide(L)'
;MKNAIRERKSKVLGLFLCFLLLGIDYSFASYNNYSQFKTLSVSMSNSTLREVLKTIEKSSQFVFFYLDDAVNLERKVSIDSKNKNIEEILSELFEGTSCTYRISDRQIFISGKAPASTEQQQNKRKISGRVTDIKG
;
A
#
# COMPACT_ATOMS: atom_id res chain seq x y z
N MET A 1 -26.30 -27.86 51.38
CA MET A 1 -26.71 -27.66 49.96
C MET A 1 -26.24 -26.34 49.35
N LYS A 2 -26.29 -25.19 50.06
CA LYS A 2 -25.93 -23.86 49.50
C LYS A 2 -24.48 -23.74 48.98
N ASN A 3 -23.50 -24.41 49.60
CA ASN A 3 -22.08 -24.32 49.22
C ASN A 3 -21.76 -25.03 47.90
N ALA A 4 -22.41 -26.17 47.62
CA ALA A 4 -22.23 -26.92 46.36
C ALA A 4 -22.76 -26.15 45.14
N ILE A 5 -23.82 -25.35 45.33
CA ILE A 5 -24.38 -24.49 44.26
C ILE A 5 -23.45 -23.29 44.00
N ARG A 6 -22.82 -22.73 45.04
CA ARG A 6 -21.85 -21.63 44.91
C ARG A 6 -20.60 -22.04 44.14
N GLU A 7 -20.06 -23.23 44.42
CA GLU A 7 -18.93 -23.82 43.70
C GLU A 7 -19.22 -24.13 42.23
N ARG A 8 -20.44 -24.62 41.93
CA ARG A 8 -20.87 -24.87 40.54
C ARG A 8 -20.99 -23.57 39.77
N LYS A 9 -21.52 -22.51 40.39
CA LYS A 9 -21.64 -21.18 39.78
C LYS A 9 -20.28 -20.52 39.52
N SER A 10 -19.30 -20.64 40.42
CA SER A 10 -17.95 -20.09 40.20
C SER A 10 -17.18 -20.83 39.11
N LYS A 11 -17.33 -22.15 39.00
CA LYS A 11 -16.74 -22.95 37.92
C LYS A 11 -17.36 -22.65 36.56
N VAL A 12 -18.69 -22.46 36.50
CA VAL A 12 -19.40 -22.06 35.26
C VAL A 12 -19.04 -20.63 34.86
N LEU A 13 -18.93 -19.69 35.81
CA LEU A 13 -18.50 -18.32 35.55
C LEU A 13 -17.06 -18.26 35.03
N GLY A 14 -16.15 -19.05 35.60
CA GLY A 14 -14.78 -19.19 35.12
C GLY A 14 -14.70 -19.79 33.71
N LEU A 15 -15.51 -20.81 33.41
CA LEU A 15 -15.58 -21.40 32.07
C LEU A 15 -16.11 -20.40 31.03
N PHE A 16 -17.11 -19.59 31.39
CA PHE A 16 -17.64 -18.52 30.55
C PHE A 16 -16.61 -17.41 30.31
N LEU A 17 -15.82 -17.07 31.34
CA LEU A 17 -14.73 -16.10 31.25
C LEU A 17 -13.59 -16.63 30.34
N CYS A 18 -13.26 -17.92 30.42
CA CYS A 18 -12.30 -18.56 29.51
C CYS A 18 -12.80 -18.54 28.06
N PHE A 19 -14.09 -18.80 27.82
CA PHE A 19 -14.68 -18.69 26.48
C PHE A 19 -14.66 -17.27 25.93
N LEU A 20 -14.82 -16.25 26.80
CA LEU A 20 -14.74 -14.84 26.42
C LEU A 20 -13.30 -14.41 26.07
N LEU A 21 -12.30 -14.98 26.73
CA LEU A 21 -10.87 -14.71 26.47
C LEU A 21 -10.33 -15.45 25.23
N LEU A 22 -10.92 -16.57 24.85
CA LEU A 22 -10.54 -17.36 23.66
C LEU A 22 -11.21 -16.87 22.36
N GLY A 23 -12.08 -15.85 22.42
CA GLY A 23 -12.83 -15.32 21.27
C GLY A 23 -12.24 -14.05 20.62
N ILE A 24 -11.04 -13.62 21.01
CA ILE A 24 -10.47 -12.33 20.55
C ILE A 24 -9.52 -12.51 19.34
N ASP A 25 -9.05 -13.71 19.07
CA ASP A 25 -8.24 -13.96 17.88
C ASP A 25 -9.15 -14.20 16.69
N TYR A 26 -9.39 -13.19 15.84
CA TYR A 26 -9.60 -13.30 14.38
C TYR A 26 -10.19 -11.98 13.85
N SER A 27 -9.45 -10.87 13.94
CA SER A 27 -9.67 -9.72 13.06
C SER A 27 -8.47 -8.77 13.08
N PHE A 28 -7.29 -9.28 12.75
CA PHE A 28 -6.33 -8.45 12.01
C PHE A 28 -6.42 -8.86 10.54
N ALA A 29 -7.55 -8.51 9.92
CA ALA A 29 -7.65 -8.51 8.47
C ALA A 29 -6.63 -7.50 7.95
N SER A 30 -5.54 -8.04 7.45
CA SER A 30 -4.55 -7.44 6.54
C SER A 30 -4.73 -5.94 6.27
N TYR A 31 -3.94 -5.11 6.97
CA TYR A 31 -3.60 -3.79 6.44
C TYR A 31 -2.80 -4.03 5.16
N ASN A 32 -3.50 -4.08 4.02
CA ASN A 32 -2.94 -4.29 2.68
C ASN A 32 -2.06 -3.09 2.29
N ASN A 33 -0.84 -3.03 2.85
CA ASN A 33 0.24 -2.15 2.40
C ASN A 33 1.13 -2.92 1.41
N TYR A 34 0.54 -3.69 0.49
CA TYR A 34 1.30 -4.50 -0.45
C TYR A 34 2.27 -3.65 -1.29
N SER A 35 1.88 -2.40 -1.60
CA SER A 35 2.74 -1.45 -2.29
C SER A 35 3.91 -0.93 -1.45
N GLN A 36 3.78 -0.77 -0.14
CA GLN A 36 4.80 -0.09 0.68
C GLN A 36 5.98 -0.99 1.07
N PHE A 37 5.79 -2.32 1.10
CA PHE A 37 6.78 -3.24 1.69
C PHE A 37 7.41 -4.24 0.71
N LYS A 38 6.96 -4.30 -0.55
CA LYS A 38 7.51 -5.24 -1.54
C LYS A 38 8.46 -4.52 -2.49
N THR A 39 9.73 -4.90 -2.44
CA THR A 39 10.76 -4.44 -3.36
C THR A 39 10.80 -5.31 -4.62
N LEU A 40 11.18 -4.71 -5.74
CA LEU A 40 11.30 -5.35 -7.05
C LEU A 40 12.64 -4.99 -7.69
N SER A 41 13.17 -5.92 -8.49
CA SER A 41 14.34 -5.70 -9.33
C SER A 41 13.96 -5.88 -10.80
N VAL A 42 14.15 -4.84 -11.61
CA VAL A 42 13.90 -4.83 -13.06
C VAL A 42 15.09 -4.19 -13.74
N SER A 43 15.68 -4.91 -14.70
CA SER A 43 16.79 -4.42 -15.50
C SER A 43 16.46 -4.67 -16.97
N MET A 44 16.20 -3.59 -17.71
CA MET A 44 15.84 -3.61 -19.13
C MET A 44 16.44 -2.40 -19.83
N SER A 45 17.00 -2.60 -21.02
CA SER A 45 17.62 -1.53 -21.81
C SER A 45 16.94 -1.41 -23.17
N ASN A 46 16.77 -0.16 -23.65
CA ASN A 46 16.19 0.16 -24.95
C ASN A 46 14.88 -0.60 -25.28
N SER A 47 14.07 -0.84 -24.26
CA SER A 47 12.82 -1.59 -24.36
C SER A 47 11.66 -0.61 -24.46
N THR A 48 10.54 -1.04 -25.03
CA THR A 48 9.33 -0.20 -25.04
C THR A 48 8.77 -0.08 -23.62
N LEU A 49 8.11 1.04 -23.32
CA LEU A 49 7.41 1.20 -22.05
C LEU A 49 6.42 0.05 -21.82
N ARG A 50 5.72 -0.40 -22.88
CA ARG A 50 4.82 -1.57 -22.82
C ARG A 50 5.53 -2.83 -22.33
N GLU A 51 6.72 -3.13 -22.86
CA GLU A 51 7.49 -4.32 -22.47
C GLU A 51 7.96 -4.23 -21.02
N VAL A 52 8.38 -3.04 -20.57
CA VAL A 52 8.79 -2.83 -19.17
C VAL A 52 7.61 -3.02 -18.21
N LEU A 53 6.47 -2.39 -18.49
CA LEU A 53 5.26 -2.55 -17.65
C LEU A 53 4.82 -4.02 -17.61
N LYS A 54 4.78 -4.70 -18.76
CA LYS A 54 4.43 -6.13 -18.83
C LYS A 54 5.42 -7.02 -18.07
N THR A 55 6.70 -6.65 -18.04
CA THR A 55 7.71 -7.36 -17.26
C THR A 55 7.51 -7.16 -15.76
N ILE A 56 7.12 -5.95 -15.35
CA ILE A 56 6.74 -5.66 -13.96
C ILE A 56 5.50 -6.47 -13.57
N GLU A 57 4.47 -6.56 -14.41
CA GLU A 57 3.28 -7.39 -14.12
C GLU A 57 3.65 -8.86 -13.93
N LYS A 58 4.50 -9.41 -14.81
CA LYS A 58 4.95 -10.81 -14.74
C LYS A 58 5.79 -11.13 -13.51
N SER A 59 6.66 -10.21 -13.10
CA SER A 59 7.59 -10.40 -11.97
C SER A 59 6.98 -9.98 -10.62
N SER A 60 5.81 -9.34 -10.64
CA SER A 60 5.11 -8.88 -9.45
C SER A 60 3.66 -9.41 -9.43
N GLN A 61 2.81 -8.79 -8.63
CA GLN A 61 1.36 -9.05 -8.65
C GLN A 61 0.59 -7.78 -9.02
N PHE A 62 1.28 -6.77 -9.55
CA PHE A 62 0.66 -5.52 -9.99
C PHE A 62 -0.02 -5.71 -11.34
N VAL A 63 -1.07 -4.93 -11.56
CA VAL A 63 -1.81 -4.84 -12.83
C VAL A 63 -1.87 -3.38 -13.24
N PHE A 64 -1.44 -3.06 -14.46
CA PHE A 64 -1.48 -1.70 -14.99
C PHE A 64 -2.74 -1.44 -15.80
N PHE A 65 -3.36 -0.29 -15.54
CA PHE A 65 -4.45 0.27 -16.33
C PHE A 65 -4.01 1.62 -16.86
N TYR A 66 -4.21 1.86 -18.15
CA TYR A 66 -3.90 3.12 -18.81
C TYR A 66 -4.95 3.42 -19.87
N LEU A 67 -5.13 4.70 -20.17
CA LEU A 67 -5.89 5.15 -21.32
C LEU A 67 -4.94 5.21 -22.51
N ASP A 68 -5.25 4.50 -23.60
CA ASP A 68 -4.36 4.32 -24.76
C ASP A 68 -3.90 5.66 -25.37
N ASP A 69 -4.77 6.68 -25.37
CA ASP A 69 -4.45 7.98 -25.96
C ASP A 69 -3.63 8.91 -25.03
N ALA A 70 -3.47 8.54 -23.77
CA ALA A 70 -2.86 9.40 -22.75
C ALA A 70 -1.40 9.04 -22.44
N VAL A 71 -0.93 7.85 -22.85
CA VAL A 71 0.40 7.33 -22.51
C VAL A 71 1.08 6.77 -23.76
N ASN A 72 2.25 7.28 -24.12
CA ASN A 72 3.03 6.73 -25.22
C ASN A 72 3.73 5.42 -24.80
N LEU A 73 3.09 4.29 -25.09
CA LEU A 73 3.58 2.94 -24.77
C LEU A 73 4.76 2.48 -25.64
N GLU A 74 4.94 3.08 -26.82
CA GLU A 74 6.00 2.73 -27.77
C GLU A 74 7.32 3.43 -27.48
N ARG A 75 7.33 4.42 -26.56
CA ARG A 75 8.57 5.13 -26.22
C ARG A 75 9.60 4.16 -25.68
N LYS A 76 10.86 4.38 -26.08
CA LYS A 76 11.99 3.62 -25.58
C LYS A 76 12.42 4.10 -24.21
N VAL A 77 12.63 3.16 -23.30
CA VAL A 77 13.10 3.38 -21.94
C VAL A 77 14.20 2.38 -21.58
N SER A 78 15.09 2.81 -20.71
CA SER A 78 16.10 1.98 -20.08
C SER A 78 15.98 2.18 -18.59
N ILE A 79 15.87 1.08 -17.84
CA ILE A 79 15.74 1.09 -16.39
C ILE A 79 16.64 0.01 -15.79
N ASP A 80 17.42 0.38 -14.77
CA ASP A 80 18.16 -0.56 -13.93
C ASP A 80 17.81 -0.30 -12.47
N SER A 81 16.70 -0.87 -12.04
CA SER A 81 16.18 -0.74 -10.69
C SER A 81 16.39 -2.05 -9.94
N LYS A 82 17.11 -2.01 -8.81
CA LYS A 82 17.38 -3.18 -7.97
C LYS A 82 16.84 -2.93 -6.57
N ASN A 83 16.03 -3.86 -6.08
CA ASN A 83 15.45 -3.82 -4.74
C ASN A 83 14.73 -2.49 -4.42
N LYS A 84 14.04 -1.91 -5.40
CA LYS A 84 13.30 -0.64 -5.25
C LYS A 84 11.81 -0.89 -5.06
N ASN A 85 11.13 0.05 -4.43
CA ASN A 85 9.67 0.04 -4.36
C ASN A 85 9.07 0.33 -5.75
N ILE A 86 7.85 -0.16 -6.02
CA ILE A 86 7.11 0.18 -7.24
C ILE A 86 6.93 1.69 -7.42
N GLU A 87 6.74 2.45 -6.34
CA GLU A 87 6.60 3.92 -6.40
C GLU A 87 7.86 4.59 -6.94
N GLU A 88 9.04 4.11 -6.53
CA GLU A 88 10.33 4.61 -7.00
C GLU A 88 10.58 4.23 -8.46
N ILE A 89 10.25 2.99 -8.84
CA ILE A 89 10.36 2.50 -10.21
C ILE A 89 9.47 3.32 -11.15
N LEU A 90 8.21 3.60 -10.76
CA LEU A 90 7.30 4.40 -11.56
C LEU A 90 7.72 5.87 -11.63
N SER A 91 8.26 6.41 -10.54
CA SER A 91 8.81 7.77 -10.52
C SER A 91 9.96 7.92 -11.52
N GLU A 92 10.91 6.96 -11.52
CA GLU A 92 12.03 6.93 -12.47
C GLU A 92 11.53 6.72 -13.91
N LEU A 93 10.56 5.82 -14.12
CA LEU A 93 10.00 5.60 -15.44
C LEU A 93 9.34 6.87 -15.98
N PHE A 94 8.49 7.52 -15.21
CA PHE A 94 7.72 8.69 -15.68
C PHE A 94 8.42 10.02 -15.46
N GLU A 95 9.67 10.03 -15.01
CA GLU A 95 10.48 11.24 -14.88
C GLU A 95 10.57 12.00 -16.21
N GLY A 96 10.37 13.31 -16.16
CA GLY A 96 10.38 14.17 -17.35
C GLY A 96 9.16 14.01 -18.28
N THR A 97 8.18 13.16 -17.92
CA THR A 97 6.94 13.01 -18.67
C THR A 97 5.78 13.74 -17.99
N SER A 98 4.72 14.02 -18.75
CA SER A 98 3.45 14.54 -18.21
C SER A 98 2.53 13.42 -17.70
N CYS A 99 3.05 12.22 -17.43
CA CYS A 99 2.24 11.11 -16.92
C CYS A 99 2.13 11.19 -15.40
N THR A 100 0.95 10.89 -14.88
CA THR A 100 0.68 10.69 -13.46
C THR A 100 0.23 9.27 -13.23
N TYR A 101 0.44 8.75 -12.02
CA TYR A 101 -0.02 7.42 -11.65
C TYR A 101 -0.68 7.43 -10.27
N ARG A 102 -1.61 6.49 -10.06
CA ARG A 102 -2.25 6.21 -8.77
C ARG A 102 -2.21 4.73 -8.48
N ILE A 103 -1.73 4.38 -7.30
CA ILE A 103 -1.64 2.99 -6.83
C ILE A 103 -2.80 2.71 -5.87
N SER A 104 -3.54 1.64 -6.13
CA SER A 104 -4.62 1.16 -5.29
C SER A 104 -4.42 -0.34 -5.05
N ASP A 105 -3.80 -0.69 -3.92
CA ASP A 105 -3.37 -2.05 -3.59
C ASP A 105 -2.45 -2.64 -4.68
N ARG A 106 -2.97 -3.56 -5.52
CA ARG A 106 -2.26 -4.18 -6.64
C ARG A 106 -2.55 -3.53 -8.00
N GLN A 107 -3.44 -2.55 -8.05
CA GLN A 107 -3.84 -1.90 -9.31
C GLN A 107 -3.11 -0.57 -9.46
N ILE A 108 -2.53 -0.34 -10.63
CA ILE A 108 -1.80 0.90 -10.94
C ILE A 108 -2.49 1.56 -12.12
N PHE A 109 -3.07 2.73 -11.88
CA PHE A 109 -3.71 3.55 -12.91
C PHE A 109 -2.72 4.59 -13.40
N ILE A 110 -2.44 4.62 -14.70
CA ILE A 110 -1.56 5.59 -15.36
C ILE A 110 -2.42 6.49 -16.24
N SER A 111 -2.27 7.80 -16.09
CA SER A 111 -2.98 8.81 -16.87
C SER A 111 -2.02 9.87 -17.38
N GLY A 112 -2.27 10.38 -18.58
CA GLY A 112 -1.69 11.64 -19.02
C GLY A 112 -2.31 12.80 -18.25
N LYS A 113 -1.51 13.82 -17.92
CA LYS A 113 -1.95 15.01 -17.18
C LYS A 113 -3.17 15.66 -17.83
N ALA A 114 -4.32 15.59 -17.16
CA ALA A 114 -5.32 16.65 -17.21
C ALA A 114 -4.76 17.85 -16.40
N PRO A 115 -5.11 19.12 -16.73
CA PRO A 115 -4.59 20.29 -16.04
C PRO A 115 -4.74 20.15 -14.52
N ALA A 116 -3.67 20.49 -13.81
CA ALA A 116 -3.42 20.10 -12.43
C ALA A 116 -4.59 20.39 -11.48
N SER A 117 -5.25 19.35 -10.99
CA SER A 117 -5.83 19.33 -9.65
C SER A 117 -4.87 18.55 -8.76
N THR A 118 -4.10 19.30 -7.96
CA THR A 118 -3.21 18.77 -6.93
C THR A 118 -4.00 17.97 -5.91
N GLU A 119 -4.05 16.64 -6.07
CA GLU A 119 -4.48 15.73 -5.02
C GLU A 119 -3.27 15.10 -4.34
N GLN A 120 -2.80 15.84 -3.33
CA GLN A 120 -2.21 15.38 -2.08
C GLN A 120 -1.55 13.98 -2.09
N GLN A 121 -0.24 13.94 -2.34
CA GLN A 121 0.61 13.00 -1.60
C GLN A 121 0.35 13.23 -0.12
N GLN A 122 -0.28 12.25 0.54
CA GLN A 122 -0.38 12.18 2.00
C GLN A 122 1.03 12.02 2.58
N ASN A 123 1.75 13.12 2.61
CA ASN A 123 2.89 13.29 3.48
C ASN A 123 2.29 13.29 4.91
N LYS A 124 2.44 12.17 5.62
CA LYS A 124 2.28 12.11 7.08
C LYS A 124 3.29 13.08 7.69
N ARG A 125 2.97 14.37 7.70
CA ARG A 125 3.66 15.37 8.51
C ARG A 125 3.29 15.05 9.95
N LYS A 126 4.22 14.42 10.67
CA LYS A 126 4.14 14.23 12.11
C LYS A 126 4.20 15.62 12.74
N ILE A 127 3.05 16.19 13.12
CA ILE A 127 2.99 17.45 13.84
C ILE A 127 3.49 17.16 15.27
N SER A 128 4.74 17.50 15.57
CA SER A 128 5.22 17.61 16.95
C SER A 128 5.18 19.09 17.34
N GLY A 129 4.15 19.49 18.07
CA GLY A 129 4.10 20.79 18.73
C GLY A 129 4.64 20.66 20.16
N ARG A 130 5.61 21.50 20.53
CA ARG A 130 5.96 21.74 21.94
C ARG A 130 5.10 22.91 22.40
N VAL A 131 4.16 22.66 23.31
CA VAL A 131 3.37 23.73 23.95
C VAL A 131 4.29 24.41 24.96
N THR A 132 4.81 25.58 24.59
CA THR A 132 5.42 26.51 25.56
C THR A 132 4.40 27.59 25.84
N ASP A 133 3.75 27.47 26.99
CA ASP A 133 2.95 28.53 27.58
C ASP A 133 3.89 29.70 27.92
N ILE A 134 3.57 30.88 27.39
CA ILE A 134 4.16 32.13 27.86
C ILE A 134 3.03 33.03 28.35
N LYS A 135 2.63 32.81 29.61
CA LYS A 135 2.08 33.80 30.55
C LYS A 135 0.90 34.64 30.04
N GLY A 136 -0.29 34.32 30.55
CA GLY A 136 -1.46 35.19 30.62
C GLY A 136 -2.62 34.50 31.30
#